data_AF-A0AA41N7C8-F1
#
_entry.id   AF-A0AA41N7C8-F1
#
_cell.length_a   1.000
_cell.length_b   1.000
_cell.length_c   1.000
_cell.angle_alpha   90.00
_cell.angle_beta   90.00
_cell.angle_gamma   90.00
#
_symmetry.space_group_name_H-M   'P 1'
#
loop_
_entity.id
_entity.type
_entity.pdbx_description
1 polymer ?
#
loop_
_entity_poly.entity_id
_entity_poly.type
_entity_poly.pdbx_seq_one_letter_code
_entity_poly.pdbx_strand_id
1 'polypeptide(L)'
;MLELSVNTKVQFKRVPVISKGGAASGCDTADKKAQGPKGGGNAVKVRHILCEKHGKIMEAMEKLKSGMRFNEVATQYSEDKARQGGDLGWMTRGSMVGPFQEAAFALPVSGMDKPVFTDPPVKTKFGYHIIMVEGRK
;
A
#
# COMPACT_ATOMS: atom_id res chain seq x y z
N MET A 1 34.00 -20.80 -11.09
CA MET A 1 33.23 -21.40 -9.97
C MET A 1 33.90 -20.93 -8.69
N LEU A 2 33.31 -19.94 -8.00
CA LEU A 2 33.66 -19.61 -6.62
C LEU A 2 32.47 -18.86 -6.01
N GLU A 3 31.67 -19.61 -5.26
CA GLU A 3 30.56 -19.15 -4.42
C GLU A 3 31.13 -18.31 -3.26
N LEU A 4 30.67 -17.07 -3.09
CA LEU A 4 30.93 -16.31 -1.87
C LEU A 4 29.68 -16.22 -0.99
N SER A 5 29.87 -16.84 0.16
CA SER A 5 29.03 -16.99 1.34
C SER A 5 28.42 -15.69 1.86
N VAL A 6 27.12 -15.78 2.16
CA VAL A 6 26.35 -14.88 3.01
C VAL A 6 26.74 -15.05 4.48
N ASN A 7 27.16 -13.97 5.15
CA ASN A 7 27.03 -13.83 6.61
C ASN A 7 27.36 -12.40 7.06
N THR A 8 26.35 -11.55 7.21
CA THR A 8 26.47 -10.26 7.93
C THR A 8 25.51 -10.24 9.11
N LYS A 9 26.09 -10.62 10.24
CA LYS A 9 25.55 -10.60 11.60
C LYS A 9 25.42 -9.13 12.05
N VAL A 10 24.21 -8.56 11.99
CA VAL A 10 23.93 -7.22 12.54
C VAL A 10 23.51 -7.33 14.01
N GLN A 11 24.42 -6.89 14.88
CA GLN A 11 24.26 -6.76 16.33
C GLN A 11 23.31 -5.59 16.66
N PHE A 12 22.17 -5.89 17.29
CA PHE A 12 21.22 -4.92 17.81
C PHE A 12 21.71 -4.38 19.17
N LYS A 13 22.21 -3.14 19.20
CA LYS A 13 22.51 -2.43 20.45
C LYS A 13 21.29 -1.64 20.93
N ARG A 14 20.85 -1.97 22.14
CA ARG A 14 19.81 -1.31 22.96
C ARG A 14 20.06 0.20 23.13
N VAL A 15 19.02 1.00 22.93
CA VAL A 15 18.90 2.39 23.42
C VAL A 15 17.78 2.44 24.45
N PRO A 16 18.00 3.00 25.66
CA PRO A 16 16.92 3.25 26.62
C PRO A 16 16.36 4.66 26.40
N VAL A 17 15.06 4.77 26.14
CA VAL A 17 14.32 6.05 26.20
C VAL A 17 13.40 6.04 27.43
N ILE A 18 13.68 6.99 28.31
CA ILE A 18 13.00 7.26 29.58
C ILE A 18 11.66 7.99 29.37
N SER A 19 10.68 7.65 30.19
CA SER A 19 9.34 8.24 30.25
C SER A 19 9.21 9.39 31.27
N LYS A 20 8.39 10.40 30.94
CA LYS A 20 7.51 11.20 31.85
C LYS A 20 6.71 12.17 30.96
N GLY A 21 5.39 12.03 30.73
CA GLY A 21 4.24 12.32 31.61
C GLY A 21 3.68 13.72 31.24
N GLY A 22 2.39 14.02 31.05
CA GLY A 22 1.10 13.32 31.07
C GLY A 22 -0.05 14.35 30.87
N ALA A 23 -1.27 13.83 30.57
CA ALA A 23 -2.63 14.43 30.67
C ALA A 23 -2.99 15.70 29.86
N ALA A 24 -4.20 15.95 29.32
CA ALA A 24 -5.46 15.23 29.04
C ALA A 24 -6.40 16.22 28.29
N SER A 25 -7.53 15.72 27.74
CA SER A 25 -8.70 16.43 27.17
C SER A 25 -8.58 16.82 25.68
N GLY A 26 -9.39 16.36 24.73
CA GLY A 26 -10.73 15.78 24.80
C GLY A 26 -11.73 16.79 24.21
N CYS A 27 -12.04 16.70 22.91
CA CYS A 27 -13.39 16.87 22.39
C CYS A 27 -13.51 16.38 20.93
N ASP A 28 -14.63 15.71 20.73
CA ASP A 28 -15.16 15.01 19.59
C ASP A 28 -15.32 15.86 18.33
N THR A 29 -15.24 15.23 17.14
CA THR A 29 -16.38 15.14 16.19
C THR A 29 -15.94 14.61 14.82
N ALA A 30 -16.74 13.65 14.32
CA ALA A 30 -16.84 13.17 12.94
C ALA A 30 -15.90 12.04 12.48
N ASP A 31 -16.00 10.89 13.15
CA ASP A 31 -15.91 9.61 12.46
C ASP A 31 -17.11 9.49 11.49
N LYS A 32 -16.86 9.83 10.23
CA LYS A 32 -17.68 9.41 9.09
C LYS A 32 -16.75 9.03 7.96
N LYS A 33 -16.49 7.72 7.78
CA LYS A 33 -16.80 7.07 6.50
C LYS A 33 -16.64 5.54 6.55
N ALA A 34 -17.70 4.89 6.07
CA ALA A 34 -17.76 3.54 5.54
C ALA A 34 -17.80 2.39 6.56
N GLN A 35 -18.97 2.29 7.17
CA GLN A 35 -19.59 0.99 7.44
C GLN A 35 -19.73 0.23 6.11
N GLY A 36 -18.76 -0.62 5.78
CA GLY A 36 -18.92 -1.64 4.75
C GLY A 36 -19.87 -2.73 5.26
N PRO A 37 -20.77 -3.27 4.42
CA PRO A 37 -21.77 -4.22 4.87
C PRO A 37 -21.10 -5.48 5.44
N LYS A 38 -21.66 -5.99 6.55
CA LYS A 38 -21.40 -7.33 7.06
C LYS A 38 -21.83 -8.34 5.99
N GLY A 39 -20.89 -8.75 5.14
CA GLY A 39 -21.05 -9.86 4.22
C GLY A 39 -19.85 -10.78 4.36
N GLY A 40 -20.09 -12.08 4.57
CA GLY A 40 -19.06 -13.12 4.56
C GLY A 40 -18.49 -13.38 3.16
N GLY A 41 -17.99 -12.34 2.51
CA GLY A 41 -17.47 -12.35 1.14
C GLY A 41 -16.09 -11.70 1.08
N ASN A 42 -15.18 -12.38 0.39
CA ASN A 42 -13.75 -12.05 0.32
C ASN A 42 -13.47 -10.54 0.24
N ALA A 43 -12.68 -10.02 1.18
CA ALA A 43 -12.26 -8.63 1.23
C ALA A 43 -10.74 -8.54 1.25
N VAL A 44 -10.19 -7.54 0.56
CA VAL A 44 -8.76 -7.30 0.45
C VAL A 44 -8.43 -5.90 0.93
N LYS A 45 -7.43 -5.78 1.78
CA LYS A 45 -6.83 -4.49 2.13
C LYS A 45 -5.87 -4.12 1.01
N VAL A 46 -6.21 -3.10 0.24
CA VAL A 46 -5.51 -2.72 -0.97
C VAL A 46 -5.01 -1.29 -0.88
N ARG A 47 -3.84 -1.09 -1.47
CA ARG A 47 -3.23 0.22 -1.64
C ARG A 47 -2.87 0.38 -3.11
N HIS A 48 -3.05 1.58 -3.64
CA HIS A 48 -2.80 1.85 -5.05
C HIS A 48 -2.11 3.19 -5.32
N ILE A 49 -1.51 3.29 -6.49
CA ILE A 49 -1.03 4.54 -7.07
C ILE A 49 -1.81 4.70 -8.37
N LEU A 50 -2.65 5.73 -8.44
CA LEU A 50 -3.36 6.08 -9.67
C LEU A 50 -2.64 7.23 -10.36
N CYS A 51 -2.36 7.09 -11.65
CA CYS A 51 -1.98 8.21 -12.50
C CYS A 51 -2.73 8.13 -13.82
N GLU A 52 -3.31 9.24 -14.26
CA GLU A 52 -3.93 9.33 -15.58
C GLU A 52 -2.89 9.20 -16.71
N LYS A 53 -1.70 9.75 -16.49
CA LYS A 53 -0.60 9.76 -17.46
C LYS A 53 0.28 8.52 -17.37
N HIS A 54 0.51 7.86 -18.51
CA HIS A 54 1.39 6.69 -18.60
C HIS A 54 2.85 7.00 -18.21
N GLY A 55 3.39 8.16 -18.58
CA GLY A 55 4.76 8.55 -18.18
C GLY A 55 4.91 8.64 -16.66
N LYS A 56 3.92 9.22 -15.98
CA LYS A 56 3.94 9.43 -14.52
C LYS A 56 3.88 8.12 -13.74
N ILE A 57 3.08 7.14 -14.20
CA ILE A 57 3.02 5.83 -13.54
C ILE A 57 4.30 5.03 -13.76
N MET A 58 4.97 5.18 -14.93
CA MET A 58 6.25 4.52 -15.18
C MET A 58 7.35 5.08 -14.26
N GLU A 59 7.41 6.39 -14.08
CA GLU A 59 8.32 7.01 -13.11
C GLU A 59 8.08 6.48 -11.68
N ALA A 60 6.80 6.41 -11.27
CA ALA A 60 6.42 5.83 -9.98
C ALA A 60 6.90 4.38 -9.84
N MET A 61 6.75 3.59 -10.91
CA MET A 61 7.21 2.20 -10.98
C MET A 61 8.73 2.08 -10.81
N GLU A 62 9.51 2.96 -11.46
CA GLU A 62 10.96 3.02 -11.30
C GLU A 62 11.36 3.36 -9.86
N LYS A 63 10.66 4.29 -9.21
CA LYS A 63 10.90 4.60 -7.79
C LYS A 63 10.62 3.41 -6.89
N LEU A 64 9.54 2.67 -7.12
CA LEU A 64 9.26 1.44 -6.38
C LEU A 64 10.37 0.39 -6.59
N LYS A 65 10.84 0.22 -7.84
CA LYS A 65 11.95 -0.70 -8.17
C LYS A 65 13.28 -0.26 -7.56
N SER A 66 13.48 1.04 -7.34
CA SER A 66 14.65 1.59 -6.63
C SER A 66 14.64 1.33 -5.11
N GLY A 67 13.55 0.76 -4.57
CA GLY A 67 13.39 0.47 -3.15
C GLY A 67 12.70 1.59 -2.35
N MET A 68 12.14 2.60 -3.02
CA MET A 68 11.34 3.63 -2.35
C MET A 68 10.06 2.99 -1.80
N ARG A 69 9.65 3.43 -0.60
CA ARG A 69 8.46 2.88 0.05
C ARG A 69 7.20 3.29 -0.70
N PHE A 70 6.24 2.38 -0.82
CA PHE A 70 5.04 2.59 -1.62
C PHE A 70 4.20 3.79 -1.16
N ASN A 71 4.12 4.04 0.16
CA ASN A 71 3.47 5.24 0.69
C ASN A 71 4.08 6.53 0.13
N GLU A 72 5.41 6.61 0.06
CA GLU A 72 6.10 7.82 -0.40
C GLU A 72 5.85 8.04 -1.89
N VAL A 73 5.97 6.98 -2.69
CA VAL A 73 5.66 7.04 -4.12
C VAL A 73 4.20 7.43 -4.33
N ALA A 74 3.27 6.84 -3.58
CA ALA A 74 1.86 7.18 -3.68
C ALA A 74 1.58 8.63 -3.27
N THR A 75 2.23 9.16 -2.24
CA THR A 75 2.07 10.56 -1.84
C THR A 75 2.60 11.53 -2.89
N GLN A 76 3.65 11.16 -3.63
CA GLN A 76 4.24 12.01 -4.66
C GLN A 76 3.54 11.91 -6.02
N TYR A 77 3.17 10.70 -6.43
CA TYR A 77 2.73 10.42 -7.80
C TYR A 77 1.23 10.16 -7.92
N SER A 78 0.61 9.58 -6.90
CA SER A 78 -0.81 9.19 -6.97
C SER A 78 -1.71 10.41 -7.06
N GLU A 79 -2.73 10.32 -7.90
CA GLU A 79 -3.79 11.31 -8.04
C GLU A 79 -5.00 10.95 -7.17
N ASP A 80 -5.05 9.71 -6.68
CA ASP A 80 -6.02 9.25 -5.68
C ASP A 80 -5.33 8.86 -4.38
N LYS A 81 -5.95 9.21 -3.25
CA LYS A 81 -5.51 8.81 -1.89
C LYS A 81 -4.03 9.11 -1.57
N ALA A 82 -3.41 10.07 -2.26
CA ALA A 82 -2.00 10.44 -2.08
C ALA A 82 -1.66 10.81 -0.63
N ARG A 83 -2.55 11.56 0.04
CA ARG A 83 -2.40 11.96 1.45
C ARG A 83 -2.40 10.77 2.42
N GLN A 84 -2.93 9.62 1.99
CA GLN A 84 -3.03 8.38 2.76
C GLN A 84 -2.01 7.35 2.27
N GLY A 85 -1.01 7.77 1.49
CA GLY A 85 -0.03 6.88 0.88
C GLY A 85 -0.66 5.84 -0.05
N GLY A 86 -1.80 6.17 -0.66
CA GLY A 86 -2.52 5.28 -1.58
C GLY A 86 -3.42 4.24 -0.90
N ASP A 87 -3.53 4.24 0.44
CA ASP A 87 -4.33 3.24 1.17
C ASP A 87 -5.83 3.46 0.90
N LEU A 88 -6.48 2.48 0.27
CA LEU A 88 -7.94 2.46 0.09
C LEU A 88 -8.64 1.80 1.29
N GLY A 89 -7.90 1.10 2.14
CA GLY A 89 -8.44 0.27 3.21
C GLY A 89 -9.00 -1.05 2.69
N TRP A 90 -9.96 -1.60 3.44
CA TRP A 90 -10.60 -2.88 3.12
C TRP A 90 -11.64 -2.73 2.02
N MET A 91 -11.41 -3.37 0.89
CA MET A 91 -12.34 -3.43 -0.22
C MET A 91 -12.93 -4.84 -0.38
N THR A 92 -14.26 -4.90 -0.48
CA THR A 92 -14.99 -6.12 -0.76
C THR A 92 -15.02 -6.42 -2.25
N ARG A 93 -15.02 -7.71 -2.62
CA ARG A 93 -15.26 -8.13 -4.00
C ARG A 93 -16.60 -7.54 -4.50
N GLY A 94 -16.61 -6.93 -5.66
CA GLY A 94 -17.76 -6.26 -6.28
C GLY A 94 -17.77 -4.73 -6.11
N SER A 95 -16.96 -4.16 -5.21
CA SER A 95 -16.88 -2.72 -4.98
C SER A 95 -15.79 -2.02 -5.79
N MET A 96 -15.00 -2.77 -6.56
CA MET A 96 -13.87 -2.30 -7.35
C MET A 96 -14.15 -2.45 -8.86
N VAL A 97 -13.47 -1.69 -9.71
CA VAL A 97 -13.55 -1.88 -11.16
C VAL A 97 -12.96 -3.24 -11.55
N GLY A 98 -13.57 -3.92 -12.53
CA GLY A 98 -13.19 -5.27 -12.97
C GLY A 98 -11.67 -5.52 -13.06
N PRO A 99 -10.92 -4.78 -13.89
CA PRO A 99 -9.47 -4.99 -14.03
C PRO A 99 -8.68 -4.73 -12.73
N PHE A 100 -9.11 -3.75 -11.92
CA PHE A 100 -8.48 -3.49 -10.62
C PHE A 100 -8.72 -4.64 -9.65
N GLN A 101 -9.96 -5.13 -9.60
CA GLN A 101 -10.34 -6.25 -8.75
C GLN A 101 -9.55 -7.51 -9.12
N GLU A 102 -9.52 -7.87 -10.40
CA GLU A 102 -8.82 -9.07 -10.86
C GLU A 102 -7.34 -9.03 -10.48
N ALA A 103 -6.68 -7.89 -10.70
CA ALA A 103 -5.29 -7.70 -10.31
C ALA A 103 -5.10 -7.74 -8.78
N ALA A 104 -5.97 -7.06 -8.01
CA ALA A 104 -5.90 -7.07 -6.55
C ALA A 104 -6.11 -8.48 -5.96
N PHE A 105 -6.98 -9.29 -6.54
CA PHE A 105 -7.21 -10.66 -6.07
C PHE A 105 -6.19 -11.68 -6.60
N ALA A 106 -5.54 -11.38 -7.73
CA ALA A 106 -4.44 -12.17 -8.28
C ALA A 106 -3.14 -11.97 -7.50
N LEU A 107 -2.95 -10.79 -6.90
CA LEU A 107 -1.79 -10.50 -6.07
C LEU A 107 -1.86 -11.22 -4.72
N PRO A 108 -0.74 -11.83 -4.27
CA PRO A 108 -0.64 -12.33 -2.91
C PRO A 108 -0.55 -11.17 -1.91
N VAL A 109 -0.98 -11.44 -0.67
CA VAL A 109 -0.78 -10.51 0.44
C VAL A 109 0.72 -10.32 0.68
N SER A 110 1.16 -9.07 0.73
CA SER A 110 2.57 -8.70 0.86
C SER A 110 2.75 -7.54 1.83
N GLY A 111 3.93 -7.47 2.45
CA GLY A 111 4.31 -6.42 3.40
C GLY A 111 5.18 -5.35 2.75
N MET A 112 5.38 -4.23 3.45
CA MET A 112 6.18 -3.10 2.95
C MET A 112 7.66 -3.43 2.70
N ASP A 113 8.18 -4.50 3.31
CA ASP A 113 9.58 -4.93 3.14
C ASP A 113 9.81 -5.79 1.89
N LYS A 114 8.77 -6.49 1.43
CA LYS A 114 8.76 -7.23 0.16
C LYS A 114 7.43 -6.96 -0.54
N PRO A 115 7.19 -5.73 -1.01
CA PRO A 115 5.92 -5.37 -1.60
C PRO A 115 5.75 -6.11 -2.92
N VAL A 116 4.67 -6.85 -3.04
CA VAL A 116 4.25 -7.46 -4.31
C VAL A 116 3.19 -6.55 -4.88
N PHE A 117 3.52 -5.95 -6.02
CA PHE A 117 2.65 -5.02 -6.73
C PHE A 117 2.49 -5.44 -8.20
N THR A 118 1.50 -4.87 -8.86
CA THR A 118 1.24 -5.14 -10.28
C THR A 118 2.35 -4.60 -11.17
N ASP A 119 3.06 -5.48 -11.88
CA ASP A 119 3.98 -5.15 -12.96
C ASP A 119 3.57 -5.96 -14.21
N PRO A 120 3.07 -5.33 -15.29
CA PRO A 120 2.94 -3.89 -15.54
C PRO A 120 1.74 -3.21 -14.81
N PRO A 121 1.64 -1.86 -14.82
CA PRO A 121 0.51 -1.13 -14.26
C PRO A 121 -0.84 -1.50 -14.90
N VAL A 122 -1.88 -1.60 -14.10
CA VAL A 122 -3.24 -1.95 -14.52
C VAL A 122 -3.93 -0.75 -15.13
N LYS A 123 -4.34 -0.85 -16.39
CA LYS A 123 -5.13 0.20 -17.05
C LYS A 123 -6.62 0.06 -16.72
N THR A 124 -7.23 1.14 -16.28
CA THR A 124 -8.67 1.25 -16.06
C THR A 124 -9.20 2.52 -16.74
N LYS A 125 -10.52 2.77 -16.62
CA LYS A 125 -11.14 4.02 -17.09
C LYS A 125 -10.61 5.28 -16.41
N PHE A 126 -9.97 5.15 -15.24
CA PHE A 126 -9.40 6.28 -14.49
C PHE A 126 -7.93 6.55 -14.84
N GLY A 127 -7.28 5.67 -15.60
CA GLY A 127 -5.85 5.76 -15.89
C GLY A 127 -5.11 4.47 -15.56
N TYR A 128 -3.88 4.60 -15.09
CA TYR A 128 -3.00 3.48 -14.75
C TYR A 128 -2.86 3.35 -13.24
N HIS A 129 -2.96 2.11 -12.78
CA HIS A 129 -2.93 1.77 -11.37
C HIS A 129 -1.78 0.81 -11.08
N ILE A 130 -0.95 1.15 -10.11
CA ILE A 130 -0.09 0.16 -9.45
C ILE A 130 -0.81 -0.27 -8.19
N ILE A 131 -1.06 -1.56 -8.03
CA ILE A 131 -1.86 -2.09 -6.91
C ILE A 131 -0.95 -2.95 -6.04
N MET A 132 -1.12 -2.85 -4.73
CA MET A 132 -0.51 -3.75 -3.74
C MET A 132 -1.57 -4.21 -2.74
N VAL A 133 -1.38 -5.41 -2.19
CA VAL A 133 -2.30 -6.02 -1.23
C VAL A 133 -1.57 -6.20 0.10
N GLU A 134 -2.11 -5.59 1.15
CA GLU A 134 -1.57 -5.68 2.51
C GLU A 134 -2.28 -6.73 3.37
N GLY A 135 -3.49 -7.16 2.97
CA GLY A 135 -4.27 -8.14 3.73
C GLY A 135 -5.41 -8.72 2.91
N ARG A 136 -5.85 -9.92 3.25
CA ARG A 136 -7.00 -10.59 2.63
C ARG A 136 -7.75 -11.38 3.70
N LYS A 137 -9.08 -11.36 3.65
CA LYS A 137 -9.99 -12.10 4.52
C LYS A 137 -11.19 -12.65 3.75
#